data_AF-A0A670I7R2-F1
#
_entry.id   AF-A0A670I7R2-F1
#
_cell.length_a   1.000
_cell.length_b   1.000
_cell.length_c   1.000
_cell.angle_alpha   90.00
_cell.angle_beta   90.00
_cell.angle_gamma   90.00
#
_symmetry.space_group_name_H-M   'P 1'
#
loop_
_entity.id
_entity.type
_entity.pdbx_description
1 polymer ?
#
loop_
_entity_poly.entity_id
_entity_poly.type
_entity_poly.pdbx_seq_one_letter_code
_entity_poly.pdbx_strand_id
1 'polypeptide(L)'
;MSTVKKSLQRHGDKQDKTKQKAFVESYYKCDERRNTVLDFPHIEVVRKKEERKKLPGHTCKECEIYYADFPEEEREKKLAACSRHRSRYVPPDTPENFWEVGFPSTQMCVERGYIKEDLAPCQRPKRRQPYNVMFSPKGKEQKT
;
A
#
# COMPACT_ATOMS: atom_id res chain seq x y z
N MET A 1 77.74 -5.83 -14.81
CA MET A 1 77.21 -7.14 -14.36
C MET A 1 75.70 -7.11 -14.45
N SER A 2 75.15 -7.99 -15.27
CA SER A 2 73.77 -8.03 -15.73
C SER A 2 72.82 -8.49 -14.62
N THR A 3 71.76 -7.74 -14.31
CA THR A 3 70.71 -8.21 -13.40
C THR A 3 69.57 -8.85 -14.20
N VAL A 4 69.49 -10.18 -14.08
CA VAL A 4 68.43 -11.02 -14.67
C VAL A 4 67.11 -10.73 -13.94
N LYS A 5 66.13 -10.17 -14.65
CA LYS A 5 64.74 -10.08 -14.17
C LYS A 5 64.09 -11.45 -14.31
N LYS A 6 64.07 -12.25 -13.25
CA LYS A 6 63.34 -13.52 -13.21
C LYS A 6 61.88 -13.25 -12.85
N SER A 7 60.99 -13.26 -13.84
CA SER A 7 59.54 -13.31 -13.61
C SER A 7 59.17 -14.65 -13.00
N LEU A 8 58.35 -14.65 -11.94
CA LEU A 8 57.56 -15.83 -11.58
C LEU A 8 56.08 -15.44 -11.58
N GLN A 9 55.34 -16.12 -12.45
CA GLN A 9 53.93 -15.92 -12.75
C GLN A 9 53.08 -16.29 -11.52
N ARG A 10 52.21 -15.37 -11.06
CA ARG A 10 51.09 -15.73 -10.19
C ARG A 10 49.92 -16.17 -11.07
N HIS A 11 49.77 -17.49 -11.24
CA HIS A 11 48.54 -18.08 -11.76
C HIS A 11 47.44 -17.88 -10.70
N GLY A 12 46.67 -16.79 -10.84
CA GLY A 12 45.47 -16.56 -10.04
C GLY A 12 44.26 -17.19 -10.71
N ASP A 13 43.67 -18.16 -10.01
CA ASP A 13 42.49 -18.94 -10.39
C ASP A 13 41.41 -18.14 -11.14
N LYS A 14 41.30 -18.41 -12.45
CA LYS A 14 40.19 -17.92 -13.28
C LYS A 14 38.84 -18.42 -12.77
N GLN A 15 38.82 -19.54 -12.04
CA GLN A 15 37.62 -20.19 -11.51
C GLN A 15 36.98 -19.40 -10.36
N ASP A 16 37.78 -18.75 -9.52
CA ASP A 16 37.26 -18.00 -8.36
C ASP A 16 36.60 -16.68 -8.79
N LYS A 17 37.18 -16.02 -9.82
CA LYS A 17 36.56 -14.85 -10.46
C LYS A 17 35.25 -15.17 -11.18
N THR A 18 35.10 -16.39 -11.71
CA THR A 18 33.83 -16.82 -12.35
C THR A 18 32.76 -17.13 -11.30
N LYS A 19 33.14 -17.73 -10.16
CA LYS A 19 32.24 -17.96 -9.02
C LYS A 19 31.78 -16.66 -8.37
N GLN A 20 32.69 -15.69 -8.18
CA GLN A 20 32.33 -14.36 -7.68
C GLN A 20 31.41 -13.59 -8.65
N LYS A 21 31.63 -13.70 -9.97
CA LYS A 21 30.70 -13.12 -10.97
C LYS A 21 29.30 -13.76 -10.87
N ALA A 22 29.21 -15.09 -10.80
CA ALA A 22 27.93 -15.80 -10.70
C ALA A 22 27.15 -15.48 -9.41
N PHE A 23 27.84 -15.28 -8.29
CA PHE A 23 27.20 -14.90 -7.03
C PHE A 23 26.63 -13.47 -7.09
N VAL A 24 27.39 -12.54 -7.68
CA VAL A 24 27.03 -11.12 -7.77
C VAL A 24 25.98 -10.85 -8.86
N GLU A 25 25.94 -11.62 -9.94
CA GLU A 25 24.98 -11.48 -11.05
C GLU A 25 23.51 -11.54 -10.57
N SER A 26 23.23 -12.34 -9.54
CA SER A 26 21.89 -12.48 -8.95
C SER A 26 21.38 -11.17 -8.32
N TYR A 27 22.28 -10.33 -7.79
CA TYR A 27 21.96 -9.05 -7.15
C TYR A 27 21.84 -7.88 -8.15
N TYR A 28 22.37 -8.02 -9.37
CA TYR A 28 22.29 -6.99 -10.42
C TYR A 28 21.08 -7.13 -11.35
N LYS A 29 20.30 -8.20 -11.23
CA LYS A 29 19.07 -8.41 -12.02
C LYS A 29 17.89 -7.61 -11.45
N CYS A 30 18.04 -6.29 -11.34
CA CYS A 30 17.01 -5.39 -10.81
C CYS A 30 16.18 -4.66 -11.89
N ASP A 31 16.49 -4.81 -13.17
CA ASP A 31 15.89 -3.97 -14.22
C ASP A 31 14.52 -4.43 -14.72
N GLU A 32 14.05 -5.63 -14.34
CA GLU A 32 12.76 -6.13 -14.81
C GLU A 32 11.91 -6.65 -13.65
N ARG A 33 11.61 -5.79 -12.68
CA ARG A 33 10.35 -5.93 -11.95
C ARG A 33 9.22 -5.70 -12.95
N ARG A 34 8.93 -6.73 -13.75
CA ARG A 34 7.75 -6.80 -14.60
C ARG A 34 6.57 -6.40 -13.74
N ASN A 35 5.85 -5.39 -14.20
CA ASN A 35 4.57 -4.99 -13.64
C ASN A 35 3.63 -6.16 -13.96
N THR A 36 3.66 -7.19 -13.12
CA THR A 36 2.71 -8.29 -13.21
C THR A 36 1.36 -7.63 -13.10
N VAL A 37 0.56 -7.74 -14.16
CA VAL A 37 -0.84 -7.32 -14.15
C VAL A 37 -1.50 -8.15 -13.05
N LEU A 38 -1.56 -7.59 -11.85
CA LEU A 38 -2.36 -8.13 -10.76
C LEU A 38 -3.77 -7.64 -11.05
N ASP A 39 -4.76 -8.53 -11.00
CA ASP A 39 -6.18 -8.21 -11.23
C ASP A 39 -6.79 -7.32 -10.12
N PHE A 40 -5.96 -6.72 -9.28
CA PHE A 40 -6.36 -5.78 -8.24
C PHE A 40 -5.98 -4.35 -8.65
N PRO A 41 -6.70 -3.32 -8.19
CA PRO A 41 -6.34 -1.92 -8.43
C PRO A 41 -4.95 -1.62 -7.88
N HIS A 42 -3.92 -1.78 -8.71
CA HIS A 42 -2.54 -1.59 -8.33
C HIS A 42 -2.11 -0.17 -8.71
N ILE A 43 -1.79 0.65 -7.71
CA ILE A 43 -1.17 1.95 -7.94
C ILE A 43 0.28 1.71 -8.34
N GLU A 44 0.56 1.79 -9.63
CA GLU A 44 1.91 1.61 -10.16
C GLU A 44 2.87 2.64 -9.57
N VAL A 45 3.93 2.15 -8.92
CA VAL A 45 4.99 3.00 -8.38
C VAL A 45 5.88 3.48 -9.52
N VAL A 46 5.69 4.73 -9.94
CA VAL A 46 6.51 5.38 -10.97
C VAL A 46 7.89 5.72 -10.41
N ARG A 47 8.90 4.93 -10.79
CA ARG A 47 10.30 5.15 -10.39
C ARG A 47 11.07 6.05 -11.37
N LYS A 48 10.70 6.06 -12.65
CA LYS A 48 11.41 6.83 -13.68
C LYS A 48 11.04 8.31 -13.61
N LYS A 49 12.05 9.17 -13.73
CA LYS A 49 11.90 10.63 -13.63
C LYS A 49 11.00 11.21 -14.72
N GLU A 50 11.14 10.75 -15.96
CA GLU A 50 10.36 11.25 -17.09
C GLU A 50 8.89 10.83 -17.00
N GLU A 51 8.63 9.59 -16.58
CA GLU A 51 7.27 9.10 -16.34
C GLU A 51 6.60 9.90 -15.21
N ARG A 52 7.34 10.24 -14.14
CA ARG A 52 6.82 11.09 -13.07
C ARG A 52 6.50 12.51 -13.56
N LYS A 53 7.26 13.05 -14.52
CA LYS A 53 6.98 14.39 -15.09
C LYS A 53 5.68 14.43 -15.89
N LYS A 54 5.27 13.30 -16.49
CA LYS A 54 4.02 13.18 -17.26
C LYS A 54 2.78 13.06 -16.37
N LEU A 55 2.94 12.76 -15.08
CA LEU A 55 1.82 12.67 -14.14
C LEU A 55 1.22 14.05 -13.86
N PRO A 56 -0.11 14.15 -13.69
CA PRO A 56 -0.76 15.40 -13.34
C PRO A 56 -0.24 15.90 -11.99
N GLY A 57 -0.02 17.21 -11.93
CA GLY A 57 0.30 17.92 -10.70
C GLY A 57 -0.99 18.23 -9.96
N HIS A 58 -1.03 17.96 -8.66
CA HIS A 58 -2.16 18.31 -7.79
C HIS A 58 -1.73 19.33 -6.75
N THR A 59 -2.72 20.01 -6.18
CA THR A 59 -2.55 20.98 -5.11
C THR A 59 -2.83 20.31 -3.77
N CYS A 60 -1.99 20.59 -2.77
CA CYS A 60 -2.31 20.38 -1.37
C CYS A 60 -2.69 21.73 -0.73
N LYS A 61 -3.20 21.72 0.50
CA LYS A 61 -3.61 22.94 1.25
C LYS A 61 -2.54 24.03 1.27
N GLU A 62 -1.26 23.67 1.42
CA GLU A 62 -0.14 24.63 1.39
C GLU A 62 0.14 25.16 -0.02
N CYS A 63 0.03 24.30 -1.04
CA CYS A 63 0.21 24.71 -2.43
C CYS A 63 -0.92 25.63 -2.89
N GLU A 64 -2.15 25.44 -2.41
CA GLU A 64 -3.28 26.32 -2.69
C GLU A 64 -3.00 27.74 -2.22
N ILE A 65 -2.48 27.90 -1.00
CA ILE A 65 -2.08 29.20 -0.45
C ILE A 65 -0.95 29.81 -1.29
N TYR A 66 0.08 29.03 -1.63
CA TYR A 66 1.21 29.53 -2.41
C TYR A 66 0.82 30.02 -3.82
N TYR A 67 -0.14 29.34 -4.45
CA TYR A 67 -0.60 29.70 -5.80
C TYR A 67 -1.80 30.66 -5.81
N ALA A 68 -2.30 31.08 -4.64
CA ALA A 68 -3.47 31.97 -4.54
C ALA A 68 -3.25 33.33 -5.22
N ASP A 69 -2.01 33.83 -5.22
CA ASP A 69 -1.66 35.14 -5.75
C ASP A 69 -1.48 35.17 -7.28
N PHE A 70 -1.51 34.01 -7.94
CA PHE A 70 -1.33 33.91 -9.39
C PHE A 70 -2.69 33.83 -10.12
N PRO A 71 -2.80 34.42 -11.33
CA PRO A 71 -3.98 34.25 -12.17
C PRO A 71 -4.14 32.77 -12.56
N GLU A 72 -5.39 32.31 -12.71
CA GLU A 72 -5.71 30.89 -12.83
C GLU A 72 -5.02 30.21 -14.02
N GLU A 73 -4.91 30.91 -15.15
CA GLU A 73 -4.23 30.41 -16.35
C GLU A 73 -2.72 30.17 -16.16
N GLU A 74 -2.07 30.98 -15.31
CA GLU A 74 -0.66 30.78 -14.96
C GLU A 74 -0.51 29.72 -13.87
N ARG A 75 -1.50 29.62 -12.98
CA ARG A 75 -1.53 28.63 -11.90
C ARG A 75 -1.48 27.21 -12.46
N GLU A 76 -2.30 26.87 -13.45
CA GLU A 76 -2.29 25.54 -14.06
C GLU A 76 -0.97 25.22 -14.75
N LYS A 77 -0.40 26.18 -15.50
CA LYS A 77 0.90 26.02 -16.16
C LYS A 77 2.02 25.78 -15.14
N LYS A 78 2.01 26.53 -14.03
CA LYS A 78 2.99 26.36 -12.93
C LYS A 78 2.77 25.06 -12.17
N LEU A 79 1.54 24.59 -11.99
CA LEU A 79 1.26 23.30 -11.38
C LEU A 79 1.80 22.16 -12.24
N ALA A 80 1.56 22.17 -13.54
CA ALA A 80 2.10 21.16 -14.46
C ALA A 80 3.64 21.19 -14.51
N ALA A 81 4.24 22.38 -14.51
CA ALA A 81 5.69 22.55 -14.63
C ALA A 81 6.44 22.28 -13.32
N CYS A 82 5.99 22.85 -12.21
CA CYS A 82 6.74 23.00 -10.96
C CYS A 82 6.15 22.23 -9.77
N SER A 83 4.95 21.66 -9.87
CA SER A 83 4.37 20.95 -8.71
C SER A 83 5.24 19.76 -8.27
N ARG A 84 5.48 19.70 -6.96
CA ARG A 84 6.12 18.57 -6.26
C ARG A 84 5.14 17.39 -6.11
N HIS A 85 3.86 17.69 -5.97
CA HIS A 85 2.78 16.72 -5.77
C HIS A 85 2.30 16.25 -7.14
N ARG A 86 2.83 15.11 -7.60
CA ARG A 86 2.41 14.46 -8.84
C ARG A 86 1.99 13.02 -8.55
N SER A 87 0.76 12.69 -8.88
CA SER A 87 0.19 11.34 -8.74
C SER A 87 -0.79 11.07 -9.87
N ARG A 88 -1.24 9.82 -10.05
CA ARG A 88 -2.29 9.48 -11.02
C ARG A 88 -3.68 9.85 -10.53
N TYR A 89 -3.86 9.75 -9.22
CA TYR A 89 -5.13 9.97 -8.55
C TYR A 89 -4.90 10.94 -7.39
N VAL A 90 -5.80 11.90 -7.24
CA VAL A 90 -5.90 12.69 -6.01
C VAL A 90 -6.57 11.80 -4.97
N PRO A 91 -5.98 11.60 -3.79
CA PRO A 91 -6.69 10.96 -2.70
C PRO A 91 -8.02 11.69 -2.46
N PRO A 92 -9.15 10.98 -2.42
CA PRO A 92 -10.42 11.63 -2.09
C PRO A 92 -10.31 12.23 -0.70
N ASP A 93 -11.00 13.33 -0.49
CA ASP A 93 -11.09 13.91 0.84
C ASP A 93 -11.76 12.92 1.79
N THR A 94 -11.37 13.00 3.06
CA THR A 94 -11.95 12.13 4.07
C THR A 94 -13.45 12.37 4.13
N PRO A 95 -14.29 11.33 4.02
CA PRO A 95 -15.73 11.50 3.97
C PRO A 95 -16.24 12.20 5.23
N GLU A 96 -17.39 12.84 5.09
CA GLU A 96 -18.01 13.58 6.18
C GLU A 96 -18.19 12.67 7.41
N ASN A 97 -17.98 13.23 8.59
CA ASN A 97 -18.13 12.55 9.89
C ASN A 97 -17.15 11.39 10.17
N PHE A 98 -16.22 11.05 9.27
CA PHE A 98 -15.27 9.95 9.48
C PHE A 98 -14.36 10.15 10.71
N TRP A 99 -13.99 11.40 11.00
CA TRP A 99 -13.14 11.77 12.14
C TRP A 99 -13.91 12.13 13.42
N GLU A 100 -15.23 11.87 13.46
CA GLU A 100 -15.97 12.04 14.70
C GLU A 100 -15.60 10.93 15.69
N VAL A 101 -14.99 11.33 16.81
CA VAL A 101 -14.52 10.40 17.85
C VAL A 101 -15.68 9.76 18.62
N GLY A 102 -16.88 10.31 18.52
CA GLY A 102 -18.08 9.83 19.20
C GLY A 102 -18.88 8.82 18.39
N PHE A 103 -19.57 7.91 19.07
CA PHE A 103 -20.56 7.05 18.41
C PHE A 103 -21.78 7.89 18.02
N PRO A 104 -22.16 7.94 16.72
CA PRO A 104 -23.39 8.60 16.32
C PRO A 104 -24.59 7.91 16.96
N SER A 105 -25.62 8.69 17.27
CA SER A 105 -26.89 8.15 17.77
C SER A 105 -27.54 7.27 16.70
N THR A 106 -28.40 6.33 17.09
CA THR A 106 -29.08 5.44 16.13
C THR A 106 -29.87 6.22 15.08
N GLN A 107 -30.46 7.36 15.43
CA GLN A 107 -31.16 8.25 14.49
C GLN A 107 -30.19 8.84 13.46
N MET A 108 -29.05 9.37 13.91
CA MET A 108 -28.01 9.89 13.01
C MET A 108 -27.40 8.79 12.14
N CYS A 109 -27.27 7.57 12.65
CA CYS A 109 -26.83 6.42 11.86
C CYS A 109 -27.77 6.08 10.71
N VAL A 110 -29.08 6.28 10.88
CA VAL A 110 -30.07 6.11 9.80
C VAL A 110 -29.99 7.27 8.81
N GLU A 111 -29.95 8.51 9.29
CA GLU A 111 -29.83 9.71 8.44
C GLU A 111 -28.56 9.71 7.58
N ARG A 112 -27.42 9.30 8.17
CA ARG A 112 -26.13 9.15 7.48
C ARG A 112 -26.06 7.90 6.58
N GLY A 113 -27.08 7.04 6.64
CA GLY A 113 -27.16 5.82 5.82
C GLY A 113 -26.25 4.68 6.28
N TYR A 114 -25.70 4.73 7.50
CA TYR A 114 -24.97 3.61 8.09
C TYR A 114 -25.88 2.41 8.38
N ILE A 115 -27.13 2.69 8.75
CA ILE A 115 -28.17 1.69 8.95
C ILE A 115 -29.16 1.83 7.80
N LYS A 116 -29.20 0.83 6.92
CA LYS A 116 -30.28 0.69 5.94
C LYS A 116 -31.43 -0.02 6.64
N GLU A 117 -32.56 0.67 6.77
CA GLU A 117 -33.80 0.04 7.21
C GLU A 117 -34.31 -0.86 6.09
N ASP A 118 -33.71 -2.05 5.98
CA ASP A 118 -34.22 -3.08 5.13
C ASP A 118 -35.57 -3.52 5.73
N LEU A 119 -36.67 -3.05 5.15
CA LEU A 119 -38.04 -3.44 5.50
C LEU A 119 -38.28 -4.96 5.36
N ALA A 120 -37.34 -5.66 4.72
CA ALA A 120 -37.31 -7.12 4.69
C ALA A 120 -36.73 -7.65 6.02
N PRO A 121 -37.50 -8.42 6.80
CA PRO A 121 -36.97 -9.09 7.97
C PRO A 121 -35.72 -9.89 7.59
N CYS A 122 -34.59 -9.61 8.25
CA CYS A 122 -33.41 -10.46 8.17
C CYS A 122 -33.86 -11.90 8.39
N GLN A 123 -33.70 -12.76 7.38
CA GLN A 123 -33.93 -14.19 7.50
C GLN A 123 -32.80 -14.78 8.35
N ARG A 124 -32.76 -14.43 9.64
CA ARG A 124 -31.85 -15.06 10.59
C ARG A 124 -32.10 -16.56 10.46
N PRO A 125 -31.10 -17.36 10.09
CA PRO A 125 -31.29 -18.80 10.03
C PRO A 125 -31.69 -19.25 11.43
N LYS A 126 -32.95 -19.67 11.58
CA LYS A 126 -33.42 -20.28 12.83
C LYS A 126 -32.47 -21.45 13.10
N ARG A 127 -31.91 -21.49 14.32
CA ARG A 127 -31.08 -22.61 14.75
C ARG A 127 -31.88 -23.89 14.50
N ARG A 128 -31.38 -24.75 13.62
CA ARG A 128 -32.12 -25.93 13.14
C ARG A 128 -32.45 -26.94 14.25
N GLN A 129 -31.77 -26.85 15.39
CA GLN A 129 -31.90 -27.78 16.50
C GLN A 129 -32.01 -27.02 17.83
N PRO A 130 -32.97 -27.38 18.71
CA PRO A 130 -33.05 -26.81 20.05
C PRO A 130 -31.80 -27.18 20.86
N TYR A 131 -31.43 -26.31 21.81
CA TYR A 131 -30.29 -26.54 22.70
C TYR A 131 -30.62 -27.63 23.73
N ASN A 132 -30.38 -28.89 23.39
CA ASN A 132 -30.41 -29.99 24.36
C ASN A 132 -29.03 -30.12 25.02
N VAL A 133 -28.73 -29.29 26.00
CA VAL A 133 -27.61 -29.58 26.92
C VAL A 133 -28.17 -30.28 28.14
N MET A 134 -27.89 -31.58 28.21
CA MET A 134 -28.08 -32.38 29.40
C MET A 134 -26.90 -32.09 30.33
N PHE A 135 -27.13 -31.30 31.37
CA PHE A 135 -26.15 -31.15 32.44
C PHE A 135 -26.09 -32.44 33.25
N SER A 136 -24.91 -33.07 33.34
CA SER A 136 -24.72 -34.22 34.23
C SER A 136 -24.95 -33.80 35.69
N PRO A 137 -25.77 -34.52 36.46
CA PRO A 137 -25.95 -34.23 37.88
C PRO A 137 -24.61 -34.45 38.61
N LYS A 138 -24.20 -33.47 39.41
CA LYS A 138 -23.01 -33.59 40.27
C LYS A 138 -23.14 -34.82 41.17
N GLY A 139 -22.13 -35.70 41.16
CA GLY A 139 -22.05 -36.85 42.05
C GLY A 139 -22.13 -36.39 43.51
N LYS A 140 -22.97 -37.04 44.30
CA LYS A 140 -23.01 -36.83 45.76
C LYS A 140 -21.74 -37.44 46.34
N GLU A 141 -20.77 -36.62 46.72
CA GLU A 141 -19.67 -37.06 47.57
C GLU A 141 -20.26 -37.53 48.91
N GLN A 142 -20.23 -38.83 49.16
CA GLN A 142 -20.51 -39.38 50.47
C GLN A 142 -19.31 -39.08 51.35
N LYS A 143 -19.49 -38.13 52.27
CA LYS A 143 -18.52 -37.80 53.30
C LYS A 143 -18.54 -38.91 54.35
N THR A 144 -17.54 -39.80 54.31
CA THR A 144 -17.17 -40.68 55.43
C THR A 144 -16.15 -39.99 56.31
#